data_AF-A0A812PGS2-F1
#
_entry.id   AF-A0A812PGS2-F1
#
_cell.length_a   1.000
_cell.length_b   1.000
_cell.length_c   1.000
_cell.angle_alpha   90.00
_cell.angle_beta   90.00
_cell.angle_gamma   90.00
#
_symmetry.space_group_name_H-M   'P 1'
#
loop_
_entity.id
_entity.type
_entity.pdbx_description
1 polymer ?
#
loop_
_entity_poly.entity_id
_entity_poly.type
_entity_poly.pdbx_seq_one_letter_code
_entity_poly.pdbx_strand_id
1 'polypeptide(L)'
;MVAAAWAWAAKTKNLRRNQVHGEEEARLVLTDKFEAADTTTQQTEMNGSMELEDRLDAADGARAEALREQIQAQLANLQKCFDDLTKKQSDALTRPLDKPFQDSILKMFAEVTKQDLIMNNYIVRSRAVKPGTSSTKSKAKTAKPAKKDKKDKKDKKDKKSKNPKKEKKCLSTSEDDVSDDDDLANELLVGFRTGADSAERVVRIAQVASRKMQKQGPVDPSLKELAASGSSNASRSLYRLIQKRGHSLPVRITGVNAPIRVIKKGRVLQEDWSFPTLLPSSWVEYALSIGGQPILGGHTLDGVLAYTTMLKQFWQHYRSIHPSFDAFTREDFDEISATLIPFAIHGDEGRGKGKKPIMCLSVQPIIGAKGLSFLNMSGHSFTTRMLYTCIPSEMYATLRVLLDALTSDLAQLYRDGVVWYDCSKEALAAAHEQDPKPSPFKETEPPWPFRKLPTILDDASTIKPDVAHTYAIVGWGKDLAGSSLLLLCRLRVFSGRSIQDALDAAYTDFRDYVHRKGKSTSITNFSLKTTLKVETLKGYPAGCGKGFDCGVMNGWLEEVTTRVQERSVATCSA
;
A
#
# COMPACT_ATOMS: atom_id res chain seq x y z
N MET A 1 28.25 -20.43 30.10
CA MET A 1 26.82 -20.64 30.42
C MET A 1 26.63 -21.07 31.88
N VAL A 2 27.22 -22.18 32.32
CA VAL A 2 27.14 -22.66 33.72
C VAL A 2 27.59 -21.60 34.74
N ALA A 3 28.75 -20.97 34.54
CA ALA A 3 29.23 -19.90 35.42
C ALA A 3 28.27 -18.71 35.56
N ALA A 4 27.55 -18.36 34.49
CA ALA A 4 26.57 -17.28 34.51
C ALA A 4 25.29 -17.66 35.28
N ALA A 5 24.85 -18.92 35.17
CA ALA A 5 23.73 -19.44 35.95
C ALA A 5 24.03 -19.45 37.46
N TRP A 6 25.26 -19.81 37.84
CA TRP A 6 25.73 -19.75 39.23
C TRP A 6 25.81 -18.32 39.77
N ALA A 7 26.35 -17.38 38.98
CA ALA A 7 26.38 -15.97 39.36
C ALA A 7 24.96 -15.39 39.55
N TRP A 8 24.00 -15.78 38.70
CA TRP A 8 22.60 -15.40 38.85
C TRP A 8 21.95 -15.99 40.10
N ALA A 9 22.16 -17.29 40.37
CA ALA A 9 21.58 -17.97 41.52
C ALA A 9 22.12 -17.40 42.85
N ALA A 10 23.41 -17.10 42.93
CA ALA A 10 24.03 -16.43 44.07
C ALA A 10 23.44 -15.03 44.29
N LYS A 11 23.29 -14.24 43.23
CA LYS A 11 22.73 -12.88 43.29
C LYS A 11 21.27 -12.86 43.74
N THR A 12 20.49 -13.88 43.36
CA THR A 12 19.04 -13.95 43.63
C THR A 12 18.69 -14.76 44.89
N LYS A 13 19.69 -15.23 45.65
CA LYS A 13 19.54 -16.11 46.82
C LYS A 13 18.79 -17.43 46.49
N ASN A 14 18.98 -17.93 45.28
CA ASN A 14 18.40 -19.18 44.79
C ASN A 14 19.40 -20.35 44.80
N LEU A 15 20.46 -20.28 45.58
CA LEU A 15 21.31 -21.45 45.85
C LEU A 15 20.65 -22.31 46.93
N ARG A 16 20.61 -23.63 46.72
CA ARG A 16 20.17 -24.60 47.73
C ARG A 16 21.18 -25.73 47.82
N ARG A 17 21.31 -26.36 48.99
CA ARG A 17 22.06 -27.61 49.13
C ARG A 17 21.11 -28.77 48.81
N ASN A 18 21.43 -29.57 47.80
CA ASN A 18 20.62 -30.72 47.44
C ASN A 18 20.68 -31.76 48.57
N GLN A 19 19.52 -32.22 49.05
CA GLN A 19 19.46 -33.15 50.18
C GLN A 19 19.96 -34.56 49.84
N VAL A 20 20.03 -34.92 48.56
CA VAL A 20 20.43 -36.26 48.11
C VAL A 20 21.96 -36.41 48.07
N HIS A 21 22.67 -35.42 47.53
CA HIS A 21 24.13 -35.49 47.35
C HIS A 21 24.91 -34.46 48.17
N GLY A 22 24.24 -33.54 48.87
CA GLY A 22 24.89 -32.59 49.78
C GLY A 22 25.67 -31.45 49.11
N GLU A 23 25.66 -31.35 47.79
CA GLU A 23 26.30 -30.26 47.04
C GLU A 23 25.35 -29.07 46.86
N GLU A 24 25.90 -27.87 46.67
CA GLU A 24 25.10 -26.70 46.29
C GLU A 24 24.64 -26.81 44.83
N GLU A 25 23.43 -26.38 44.56
CA GLU A 25 22.85 -26.28 43.23
C GLU A 25 21.96 -25.04 43.11
N ALA A 26 21.83 -24.51 41.89
CA ALA A 26 20.94 -23.40 41.59
C ALA A 26 19.48 -23.87 41.49
N ARG A 27 18.60 -23.37 42.35
CA ARG A 27 17.15 -23.59 42.32
C ARG A 27 16.55 -22.82 41.14
N LEU A 28 16.33 -23.52 40.03
CA LEU A 28 15.60 -23.01 38.88
C LEU A 28 14.10 -23.26 39.09
N VAL A 29 13.33 -22.20 39.40
CA VAL A 29 11.88 -22.28 39.58
C VAL A 29 11.24 -22.41 38.20
N LEU A 30 10.88 -23.62 37.79
CA LEU A 30 10.43 -23.90 36.42
C LEU A 30 8.90 -23.88 36.22
N THR A 31 8.09 -23.86 37.28
CA THR A 31 6.63 -23.71 37.17
C THR A 31 5.98 -23.29 38.49
N ASP A 32 5.19 -22.22 38.48
CA ASP A 32 4.23 -21.86 39.54
C ASP A 32 2.81 -22.27 39.12
N LYS A 33 2.16 -23.12 39.92
CA LYS A 33 0.72 -23.40 39.82
C LYS A 33 -0.01 -22.63 40.91
N PHE A 34 -1.02 -21.86 40.52
CA PHE A 34 -2.00 -21.27 41.43
C PHE A 34 -3.39 -21.72 40.99
N GLU A 35 -4.15 -22.30 41.90
CA GLU A 35 -5.59 -22.55 41.75
C GLU A 35 -6.33 -21.27 42.18
N ALA A 36 -7.23 -20.79 41.33
CA ALA A 36 -8.12 -19.67 41.65
C ALA A 36 -9.56 -20.16 41.60
N ALA A 37 -10.24 -19.94 42.72
CA ALA A 37 -11.66 -20.17 42.93
C ALA A 37 -12.53 -19.24 42.07
N ASP A 38 -13.70 -19.77 41.77
CA ASP A 38 -14.77 -19.25 40.94
C ASP A 38 -15.22 -17.84 41.32
N THR A 39 -15.50 -16.97 40.34
CA THR A 39 -16.37 -15.80 40.54
C THR A 39 -17.02 -15.30 39.26
N THR A 40 -18.27 -14.89 39.43
CA THR A 40 -19.37 -14.72 38.49
C THR A 40 -19.31 -13.44 37.65
N THR A 41 -19.99 -13.53 36.50
CA THR A 41 -20.28 -12.50 35.49
C THR A 41 -20.88 -11.19 36.01
N GLN A 42 -20.36 -10.05 35.54
CA GLN A 42 -21.07 -8.76 35.50
C GLN A 42 -21.16 -8.21 34.08
N GLN A 43 -22.34 -7.67 33.74
CA GLN A 43 -22.61 -6.88 32.53
C GLN A 43 -21.84 -5.55 32.60
N THR A 44 -21.28 -5.10 31.47
CA THR A 44 -20.59 -3.81 31.38
C THR A 44 -21.33 -2.89 30.41
N GLU A 45 -21.87 -1.79 30.94
CA GLU A 45 -22.33 -0.66 30.16
C GLU A 45 -21.12 0.12 29.62
N MET A 46 -21.13 0.48 28.33
CA MET A 46 -20.07 1.24 27.68
C MET A 46 -20.42 2.73 27.68
N ASN A 47 -19.55 3.56 28.27
CA ASN A 47 -19.47 5.00 28.02
C ASN A 47 -18.05 5.33 27.54
N GLY A 48 -17.93 5.93 26.36
CA GLY A 48 -16.68 6.49 25.85
C GLY A 48 -16.86 7.98 25.59
N SER A 49 -16.20 8.83 26.38
CA SER A 49 -16.13 10.27 26.12
C SER A 49 -15.12 10.54 25.00
N MET A 50 -15.51 11.34 24.03
CA MET A 50 -14.74 11.60 22.81
C MET A 50 -14.05 12.97 22.91
N GLU A 51 -12.79 13.09 22.47
CA GLU A 51 -11.94 14.32 22.44
C GLU A 51 -12.61 15.59 21.83
N LEU A 52 -13.77 15.42 21.20
CA LEU A 52 -14.59 16.50 20.64
C LEU A 52 -15.27 17.33 21.72
N GLU A 53 -15.76 16.67 22.79
CA GLU A 53 -16.43 17.33 23.93
C GLU A 53 -15.42 18.24 24.63
N ASP A 54 -14.23 17.71 24.97
CA ASP A 54 -13.16 18.48 25.60
C ASP A 54 -12.76 19.75 24.81
N ARG A 55 -12.79 19.68 23.47
CA ARG A 55 -12.43 20.81 22.61
C ARG A 55 -13.54 21.85 22.49
N LEU A 56 -14.79 21.40 22.49
CA LEU A 56 -15.93 22.31 22.49
C LEU A 56 -16.10 22.94 23.87
N ASP A 57 -15.85 22.20 24.94
CA ASP A 57 -15.82 22.65 26.34
C ASP A 57 -14.73 23.68 26.59
N ALA A 58 -13.56 23.52 25.98
CA ALA A 58 -12.49 24.52 26.04
C ALA A 58 -12.74 25.77 25.17
N ALA A 59 -13.79 25.78 24.35
CA ALA A 59 -14.13 26.89 23.46
C ALA A 59 -15.37 27.64 23.96
N ASP A 60 -15.15 28.81 24.58
CA ASP A 60 -16.23 29.70 25.01
C ASP A 60 -16.84 30.50 23.84
N GLY A 61 -18.15 30.68 23.89
CA GLY A 61 -18.90 31.62 23.05
C GLY A 61 -20.10 31.02 22.32
N ALA A 62 -21.06 31.88 21.96
CA ALA A 62 -22.35 31.50 21.34
C ALA A 62 -22.23 30.60 20.10
N ARG A 63 -21.11 30.70 19.35
CA ARG A 63 -20.85 29.86 18.18
C ARG A 63 -20.48 28.42 18.54
N ALA A 64 -19.76 28.22 19.65
CA ALA A 64 -19.42 26.88 20.12
C ALA A 64 -20.65 26.18 20.69
N GLU A 65 -21.46 26.90 21.46
CA GLU A 65 -22.73 26.43 22.03
C GLU A 65 -23.73 26.00 20.94
N ALA A 66 -23.97 26.86 19.93
CA ALA A 66 -24.82 26.51 18.80
C ALA A 66 -24.33 25.28 18.01
N LEU A 67 -23.01 25.04 17.97
CA LEU A 67 -22.45 23.86 17.31
C LEU A 67 -22.61 22.59 18.15
N ARG A 68 -22.57 22.69 19.49
CA ARG A 68 -22.86 21.57 20.40
C ARG A 68 -24.31 21.11 20.23
N GLU A 69 -25.26 22.05 20.26
CA GLU A 69 -26.68 21.74 20.06
C GLU A 69 -26.93 21.05 18.71
N GLN A 70 -26.26 21.52 17.64
CA GLN A 70 -26.34 20.89 16.32
C GLN A 70 -25.77 19.47 16.30
N ILE A 71 -24.63 19.24 16.94
CA ILE A 71 -24.02 17.90 17.03
C ILE A 71 -24.91 16.96 17.86
N GLN A 72 -25.45 17.43 18.99
CA GLN A 72 -26.30 16.63 19.86
C GLN A 72 -27.62 16.26 19.17
N ALA A 73 -28.26 17.20 18.48
CA ALA A 73 -29.44 16.92 17.67
C ALA A 73 -29.13 15.90 16.55
N GLN A 74 -27.95 16.00 15.94
CA GLN A 74 -27.52 15.09 14.88
C GLN A 74 -27.22 13.68 15.41
N LEU A 75 -26.66 13.57 16.62
CA LEU A 75 -26.46 12.27 17.29
C LEU A 75 -27.80 11.59 17.59
N ALA A 76 -28.79 12.34 18.06
CA ALA A 76 -30.14 11.80 18.28
C ALA A 76 -30.78 11.27 16.99
N ASN A 77 -30.59 11.97 15.86
CA ASN A 77 -31.07 11.52 14.56
C ASN A 77 -30.36 10.22 14.10
N LEU A 78 -29.04 10.14 14.27
CA LEU A 78 -28.27 8.94 13.94
C LEU A 78 -28.69 7.74 14.81
N GLN A 79 -28.89 7.95 16.11
CA GLN A 79 -29.37 6.91 17.02
C GLN A 79 -30.73 6.37 16.56
N LYS A 80 -31.67 7.27 16.22
CA LYS A 80 -32.97 6.86 15.70
C LYS A 80 -32.85 6.03 14.41
N CYS A 81 -32.01 6.45 13.46
CA CYS A 81 -31.78 5.68 12.24
C CYS A 81 -31.17 4.30 12.52
N PHE A 82 -30.31 4.19 13.53
CA PHE A 82 -29.71 2.93 13.96
C PHE A 82 -30.76 1.99 14.60
N ASP A 83 -31.64 2.53 15.44
CA ASP A 83 -32.74 1.77 16.04
C ASP A 83 -33.71 1.24 14.97
N ASP A 84 -34.06 2.09 13.99
CA ASP A 84 -34.91 1.72 12.86
C ASP A 84 -34.25 0.62 11.98
N LEU A 85 -32.93 0.73 11.75
CA LEU A 85 -32.17 -0.27 11.00
C LEU A 85 -32.11 -1.60 11.75
N THR A 86 -31.86 -1.56 13.06
CA THR A 86 -31.82 -2.75 13.93
C THR A 86 -33.18 -3.45 13.94
N LYS A 87 -34.28 -2.68 14.02
CA LYS A 87 -35.63 -3.23 13.92
C LYS A 87 -35.87 -3.93 12.57
N LYS A 88 -35.45 -3.32 11.46
CA LYS A 88 -35.58 -3.96 10.14
C LYS A 88 -34.70 -5.18 9.97
N GLN A 89 -33.52 -5.22 10.58
CA GLN A 89 -32.70 -6.42 10.60
C GLN A 89 -33.41 -7.56 11.33
N SER A 90 -34.09 -7.27 12.44
CA SER A 90 -34.95 -8.25 13.13
C SER A 90 -36.11 -8.69 12.24
N ASP A 91 -36.81 -7.76 11.58
CA ASP A 91 -37.94 -8.07 10.69
C ASP A 91 -37.50 -8.97 9.52
N ALA A 92 -36.29 -8.74 8.98
CA ALA A 92 -35.72 -9.52 7.88
C ALA A 92 -35.50 -11.00 8.21
N LEU A 93 -35.39 -11.35 9.51
CA LEU A 93 -35.27 -12.74 9.95
C LEU A 93 -36.61 -13.48 9.91
N THR A 94 -37.72 -12.75 10.01
CA THR A 94 -39.07 -13.33 10.11
C THR A 94 -39.94 -13.09 8.87
N ARG A 95 -39.54 -12.18 7.99
CA ARG A 95 -40.32 -11.75 6.82
C ARG A 95 -39.64 -12.13 5.51
N PRO A 96 -40.40 -12.55 4.46
CA PRO A 96 -39.85 -12.71 3.12
C PRO A 96 -39.21 -11.42 2.59
N LEU A 97 -38.02 -11.53 1.98
CA LEU A 97 -37.25 -10.42 1.41
C LEU A 97 -37.84 -9.94 0.07
N ASP A 98 -39.07 -9.44 0.09
CA ASP A 98 -39.71 -8.84 -1.07
C ASP A 98 -39.04 -7.53 -1.50
N LYS A 99 -39.22 -7.14 -2.77
CA LYS A 99 -38.63 -5.92 -3.35
C LYS A 99 -38.98 -4.65 -2.55
N PRO A 100 -40.24 -4.43 -2.10
CA PRO A 100 -40.57 -3.28 -1.26
C PRO A 100 -39.78 -3.20 0.06
N PHE A 101 -39.53 -4.35 0.70
CA PHE A 101 -38.74 -4.41 1.92
C PHE A 101 -37.26 -4.09 1.66
N GLN A 102 -36.68 -4.63 0.58
CA GLN A 102 -35.32 -4.31 0.15
C GLN A 102 -35.15 -2.82 -0.18
N ASP A 103 -36.09 -2.24 -0.94
CA ASP A 103 -36.10 -0.81 -1.27
C ASP A 103 -36.18 0.06 0.00
N SER A 104 -36.95 -0.39 1.00
CA SER A 104 -37.03 0.29 2.28
C SER A 104 -35.73 0.22 3.09
N ILE A 105 -34.97 -0.87 3.02
CA ILE A 105 -33.64 -0.98 3.66
C ILE A 105 -32.66 -0.04 2.94
N LEU A 106 -32.64 -0.04 1.61
CA LEU A 106 -31.80 0.85 0.81
C LEU A 106 -32.07 2.32 1.12
N LYS A 107 -33.34 2.71 1.28
CA LYS A 107 -33.72 4.07 1.67
C LYS A 107 -33.18 4.46 3.04
N MET A 108 -33.19 3.54 4.02
CA MET A 108 -32.59 3.81 5.34
C MET A 108 -31.07 3.93 5.27
N PHE A 109 -30.39 3.09 4.48
CA PHE A 109 -28.95 3.23 4.27
C PHE A 109 -28.59 4.58 3.65
N ALA A 110 -29.36 5.04 2.66
CA ALA A 110 -29.18 6.36 2.07
C ALA A 110 -29.37 7.49 3.11
N GLU A 111 -30.37 7.37 3.98
CA GLU A 111 -30.62 8.37 5.03
C GLU A 111 -29.51 8.35 6.10
N VAL A 112 -29.08 7.18 6.59
CA VAL A 112 -27.94 7.05 7.53
C VAL A 112 -26.68 7.70 6.95
N THR A 113 -26.38 7.42 5.68
CA THR A 113 -25.21 7.99 5.00
C THR A 113 -25.28 9.51 4.90
N LYS A 114 -26.47 10.05 4.63
CA LYS A 114 -26.72 11.50 4.61
C LYS A 114 -26.52 12.12 6.00
N GLN A 115 -27.03 11.48 7.05
CA GLN A 115 -26.86 11.95 8.42
C GLN A 115 -25.39 11.89 8.87
N ASP A 116 -24.64 10.86 8.45
CA ASP A 116 -23.20 10.75 8.72
C ASP A 116 -22.38 11.86 8.03
N LEU A 117 -22.70 12.18 6.77
CA LEU A 117 -22.08 13.30 6.06
C LEU A 117 -22.33 14.65 6.75
N ILE A 118 -23.55 14.87 7.26
CA ILE A 118 -23.89 16.07 8.02
C ILE A 118 -23.08 16.13 9.33
N MET A 119 -22.98 15.01 10.05
CA MET A 119 -22.16 14.91 11.27
C MET A 119 -20.69 15.22 11.00
N ASN A 120 -20.12 14.62 9.96
CA ASN A 120 -18.74 14.88 9.55
C ASN A 120 -18.49 16.36 9.23
N ASN A 121 -19.46 17.04 8.60
CA ASN A 121 -19.36 18.48 8.36
C ASN A 121 -19.35 19.29 9.67
N TYR A 122 -20.14 18.92 10.67
CA TYR A 122 -20.10 19.58 11.98
C TYR A 122 -18.76 19.35 12.70
N ILE A 123 -18.21 18.14 12.64
CA ILE A 123 -16.88 17.82 13.20
C ILE A 123 -15.78 18.63 12.51
N VAL A 124 -15.84 18.82 11.19
CA VAL A 124 -14.87 19.66 10.48
C VAL A 124 -15.01 21.13 10.91
N ARG A 125 -16.25 21.62 11.09
CA ARG A 125 -16.50 22.99 11.55
C ARG A 125 -16.04 23.22 12.99
N SER A 126 -16.15 22.23 13.87
CA SER A 126 -15.73 22.36 15.27
C SER A 126 -14.21 22.54 15.38
N ARG A 127 -13.43 21.89 14.50
CA ARG A 127 -11.97 22.06 14.45
C ARG A 127 -11.51 23.48 14.14
N ALA A 128 -12.36 24.28 13.49
CA ALA A 128 -12.07 25.68 13.16
C ALA A 128 -12.38 26.65 14.31
N VAL A 129 -13.07 26.19 15.37
CA VAL A 129 -13.31 26.99 16.57
C VAL A 129 -12.00 27.07 17.35
N LYS A 130 -11.46 28.28 17.50
CA LYS A 130 -10.24 28.50 18.28
C LYS A 130 -10.59 28.51 19.77
N PRO A 131 -9.83 27.82 20.64
CA PRO A 131 -10.01 27.95 22.07
C PRO A 131 -9.84 29.42 22.47
N GLY A 132 -10.74 29.92 23.32
CA GLY A 132 -10.74 31.31 23.74
C GLY A 132 -9.43 31.64 24.43
N THR A 133 -8.62 32.52 23.85
CA THR A 133 -7.47 33.08 24.55
C THR A 133 -8.02 34.01 25.64
N SER A 134 -8.02 33.54 26.89
CA SER A 134 -8.42 34.30 28.07
C SER A 134 -7.56 35.58 28.16
N SER A 135 -8.11 36.68 27.66
CA SER A 135 -7.46 38.01 27.72
C SER A 135 -7.91 38.77 28.96
N THR A 136 -7.69 38.19 30.14
CA THR A 136 -7.82 38.86 31.43
C THR A 136 -6.44 39.15 32.01
N LYS A 137 -5.76 40.15 31.43
CA LYS A 137 -4.71 40.91 32.14
C LYS A 137 -5.16 42.37 32.24
N SER A 138 -5.86 42.67 33.31
CA SER A 138 -6.14 44.02 33.80
C SER A 138 -4.82 44.75 34.05
N LYS A 139 -4.47 45.71 33.18
CA LYS A 139 -3.38 46.67 33.41
C LYS A 139 -3.85 47.75 34.38
N ALA A 140 -3.27 47.77 35.57
CA ALA A 140 -3.41 48.85 36.53
C ALA A 140 -2.95 50.19 35.91
N LYS A 141 -3.78 51.23 36.07
CA LYS A 141 -3.48 52.62 35.73
C LYS A 141 -2.50 53.20 36.73
N THR A 142 -1.27 53.48 36.30
CA THR A 142 -0.34 54.38 37.01
C THR A 142 -0.40 55.77 36.40
N ALA A 143 -0.47 56.78 37.26
CA ALA A 143 -0.69 58.18 36.95
C ALA A 143 0.44 58.83 36.14
N LYS A 144 0.06 59.77 35.26
CA LYS A 144 0.95 60.71 34.55
C LYS A 144 1.57 61.73 35.52
N PRO A 145 2.80 62.19 35.24
CA PRO A 145 3.13 63.59 35.37
C PRO A 145 3.47 64.23 34.01
N ALA A 146 3.49 65.56 34.03
CA ALA A 146 3.33 66.47 32.90
C ALA A 146 4.60 66.75 32.08
N LYS A 147 4.34 67.20 30.85
CA LYS A 147 5.07 68.11 29.95
C LYS A 147 6.58 68.34 30.15
N LYS A 148 7.35 68.13 29.07
CA LYS A 148 8.33 69.13 28.61
C LYS A 148 8.65 68.98 27.10
N ASP A 149 8.76 70.13 26.46
CA ASP A 149 9.02 70.37 25.03
C ASP A 149 10.40 69.90 24.54
N LYS A 150 10.52 69.50 23.26
CA LYS A 150 11.51 70.05 22.31
C LYS A 150 11.46 69.41 20.90
N LYS A 151 11.10 70.26 19.94
CA LYS A 151 11.71 70.60 18.64
C LYS A 151 12.92 69.80 18.11
N ASP A 152 12.82 69.47 16.81
CA ASP A 152 13.81 69.23 15.73
C ASP A 152 15.09 68.40 15.99
N LYS A 153 15.36 67.42 15.09
CA LYS A 153 16.48 67.44 14.09
C LYS A 153 16.88 66.01 13.63
N LYS A 154 16.76 65.81 12.31
CA LYS A 154 17.66 65.15 11.33
C LYS A 154 18.66 64.03 11.74
N ASP A 155 18.69 63.02 10.86
CA ASP A 155 19.79 62.15 10.41
C ASP A 155 20.22 60.84 11.15
N LYS A 156 20.24 59.78 10.32
CA LYS A 156 21.22 58.67 10.21
C LYS A 156 21.22 57.46 11.19
N LYS A 157 21.04 56.30 10.54
CA LYS A 157 21.98 55.15 10.45
C LYS A 157 21.79 53.94 11.41
N ASP A 158 21.64 52.79 10.75
CA ASP A 158 21.96 51.39 11.11
C ASP A 158 21.68 50.86 12.54
N LYS A 159 20.72 49.93 12.65
CA LYS A 159 20.90 48.77 13.55
C LYS A 159 20.09 47.54 13.14
N LYS A 160 20.84 46.57 12.64
CA LYS A 160 20.50 45.16 12.34
C LYS A 160 20.02 44.47 13.63
N SER A 161 18.77 44.01 13.68
CA SER A 161 18.25 43.18 14.77
C SER A 161 18.58 41.70 14.53
N LYS A 162 19.14 41.07 15.55
CA LYS A 162 19.46 39.64 15.61
C LYS A 162 18.17 38.84 15.85
N ASN A 163 17.88 37.86 14.98
CA ASN A 163 16.94 36.78 15.29
C ASN A 163 17.62 35.75 16.22
N PRO A 164 16.90 35.16 17.19
CA PRO A 164 17.46 34.13 18.06
C PRO A 164 17.63 32.80 17.32
N LYS A 165 18.81 32.19 17.50
CA LYS A 165 19.14 30.82 17.06
C LYS A 165 18.23 29.82 17.77
N LYS A 166 17.50 29.02 17.00
CA LYS A 166 16.92 27.74 17.48
C LYS A 166 18.06 26.74 17.62
N GLU A 167 18.33 26.28 18.83
CA GLU A 167 19.26 25.20 19.11
C GLU A 167 18.78 23.89 18.46
N LYS A 168 19.69 23.27 17.71
CA LYS A 168 19.49 21.99 17.04
C LYS A 168 20.11 20.93 17.94
N LYS A 169 19.26 20.11 18.57
CA LYS A 169 19.66 19.01 19.45
C LYS A 169 20.46 17.98 18.63
N CYS A 170 21.75 17.85 18.92
CA CYS A 170 22.61 16.81 18.36
C CYS A 170 22.34 15.49 19.09
N LEU A 171 22.12 14.41 18.34
CA LEU A 171 22.21 13.05 18.86
C LEU A 171 23.68 12.64 18.87
N SER A 172 24.16 12.17 20.02
CA SER A 172 25.44 11.49 20.19
C SER A 172 25.35 10.07 19.64
N THR A 173 26.26 9.69 18.75
CA THR A 173 26.48 8.32 18.31
C THR A 173 27.72 7.78 19.02
N SER A 174 27.57 6.67 19.74
CA SER A 174 28.66 5.86 20.28
C SER A 174 29.44 5.20 19.16
N GLU A 175 30.75 5.12 19.35
CA GLU A 175 31.74 4.53 18.45
C GLU A 175 31.95 3.07 18.85
N ASP A 176 31.43 2.11 18.09
CA ASP A 176 31.87 0.71 18.05
C ASP A 176 31.35 0.11 16.74
N ASP A 177 32.21 0.04 15.72
CA ASP A 177 31.85 -0.28 14.34
C ASP A 177 32.91 -1.25 13.76
N VAL A 178 32.53 -2.52 13.60
CA VAL A 178 33.27 -3.50 12.79
C VAL A 178 32.24 -4.35 12.03
N SER A 179 32.27 -4.24 10.68
CA SER A 179 31.68 -5.18 9.69
C SER A 179 30.23 -4.98 9.17
N ASP A 180 29.82 -3.75 8.82
CA ASP A 180 28.50 -3.47 8.18
C ASP A 180 28.59 -2.98 6.71
N ASP A 181 29.55 -3.47 5.91
CA ASP A 181 29.73 -2.99 4.53
C ASP A 181 28.70 -3.57 3.52
N ASP A 182 28.20 -4.79 3.75
CA ASP A 182 27.20 -5.43 2.87
C ASP A 182 25.75 -4.97 3.15
N ASP A 183 25.48 -4.41 4.33
CA ASP A 183 24.13 -4.04 4.75
C ASP A 183 23.62 -2.77 4.07
N LEU A 184 24.50 -1.82 3.73
CA LEU A 184 24.09 -0.53 3.19
C LEU A 184 23.62 -0.60 1.73
N ALA A 185 24.28 -1.42 0.90
CA ALA A 185 23.89 -1.67 -0.49
C ALA A 185 22.58 -2.47 -0.54
N ASN A 186 22.44 -3.45 0.35
CA ASN A 186 21.21 -4.19 0.55
C ASN A 186 20.07 -3.28 1.05
N GLU A 187 20.35 -2.33 1.94
CA GLU A 187 19.36 -1.37 2.40
C GLU A 187 18.92 -0.41 1.29
N LEU A 188 19.85 0.03 0.43
CA LEU A 188 19.55 0.82 -0.79
C LEU A 188 18.63 0.05 -1.73
N LEU A 189 18.97 -1.22 -2.04
CA LEU A 189 18.14 -2.10 -2.87
C LEU A 189 16.76 -2.36 -2.24
N VAL A 190 16.69 -2.56 -0.93
CA VAL A 190 15.42 -2.74 -0.18
C VAL A 190 14.59 -1.45 -0.14
N GLY A 191 15.25 -0.29 -0.08
CA GLY A 191 14.62 1.04 -0.17
C GLY A 191 13.99 1.29 -1.54
N PHE A 192 14.68 0.92 -2.62
CA PHE A 192 14.11 0.94 -3.96
C PHE A 192 12.95 -0.05 -4.10
N ARG A 193 13.02 -1.21 -3.41
CA ARG A 193 11.97 -2.25 -3.42
C ARG A 193 10.67 -1.89 -2.68
N THR A 194 10.60 -0.79 -1.90
CA THR A 194 9.46 -0.49 -1.01
C THR A 194 8.61 0.73 -1.41
N GLY A 195 8.91 1.35 -2.55
CA GLY A 195 7.91 2.01 -3.40
C GLY A 195 7.33 3.39 -3.05
N ALA A 196 7.25 3.84 -1.79
CA ALA A 196 6.64 5.17 -1.50
C ALA A 196 7.41 6.07 -0.51
N ASP A 197 8.41 5.53 0.20
CA ASP A 197 9.39 6.32 0.97
C ASP A 197 10.72 6.46 0.21
N SER A 198 10.76 6.05 -1.06
CA SER A 198 12.01 5.75 -1.76
C SER A 198 12.88 6.97 -1.98
N ALA A 199 12.37 8.13 -2.38
CA ALA A 199 13.25 9.27 -2.68
C ALA A 199 13.89 9.86 -1.42
N GLU A 200 13.12 10.06 -0.34
CA GLU A 200 13.67 10.55 0.92
C GLU A 200 14.61 9.51 1.53
N ARG A 201 14.24 8.23 1.50
CA ARG A 201 15.10 7.15 1.98
C ARG A 201 16.37 7.01 1.14
N VAL A 202 16.29 7.08 -0.18
CA VAL A 202 17.44 7.06 -1.10
C VAL A 202 18.35 8.25 -0.83
N VAL A 203 17.80 9.45 -0.63
CA VAL A 203 18.57 10.63 -0.22
C VAL A 203 19.21 10.43 1.16
N ARG A 204 18.48 9.86 2.12
CA ARG A 204 18.99 9.58 3.47
C ARG A 204 20.11 8.54 3.45
N ILE A 205 19.95 7.44 2.70
CA ILE A 205 20.98 6.42 2.56
C ILE A 205 22.18 7.03 1.82
N ALA A 206 21.96 7.83 0.77
CA ALA A 206 23.05 8.56 0.12
C ALA A 206 23.80 9.48 1.09
N GLN A 207 23.10 10.14 2.02
CA GLN A 207 23.72 10.94 3.09
C GLN A 207 24.53 10.10 4.08
N VAL A 208 24.07 8.91 4.42
CA VAL A 208 24.81 7.97 5.29
C VAL A 208 26.04 7.46 4.54
N ALA A 209 25.87 6.94 3.33
CA ALA A 209 26.93 6.42 2.47
C ALA A 209 28.00 7.49 2.17
N SER A 210 27.59 8.70 1.80
CA SER A 210 28.50 9.83 1.54
C SER A 210 29.33 10.20 2.77
N ARG A 211 28.74 10.18 3.98
CA ARG A 211 29.48 10.45 5.23
C ARG A 211 30.46 9.34 5.58
N LYS A 212 30.08 8.07 5.36
CA LYS A 212 30.95 6.91 5.60
C LYS A 212 32.14 6.94 4.61
N MET A 213 31.88 7.14 3.32
CA MET A 213 32.92 7.23 2.30
C MET A 213 33.87 8.43 2.50
N GLN A 214 33.37 9.58 2.98
CA GLN A 214 34.25 10.73 3.30
C GLN A 214 35.31 10.41 4.35
N LYS A 215 35.03 9.45 5.26
CA LYS A 215 36.02 8.98 6.24
C LYS A 215 37.04 8.00 5.65
N GLN A 216 36.66 7.28 4.59
CA GLN A 216 37.46 6.21 3.98
C GLN A 216 38.23 6.65 2.72
N GLY A 217 37.93 7.81 2.11
CA GLY A 217 38.65 8.32 0.94
C GLY A 217 37.79 9.15 -0.03
N PRO A 218 38.16 9.20 -1.32
CA PRO A 218 37.42 9.97 -2.32
C PRO A 218 36.00 9.42 -2.50
N VAL A 219 35.01 10.31 -2.41
CA VAL A 219 33.59 9.98 -2.52
C VAL A 219 33.11 10.14 -3.95
N ASP A 220 32.30 9.21 -4.43
CA ASP A 220 31.62 9.31 -5.72
C ASP A 220 30.87 10.66 -5.83
N PRO A 221 31.16 11.49 -6.85
CA PRO A 221 30.55 12.81 -7.00
C PRO A 221 29.03 12.77 -7.11
N SER A 222 28.46 11.71 -7.70
CA SER A 222 27.01 11.52 -7.88
C SER A 222 26.33 11.19 -6.55
N LEU A 223 26.97 10.36 -5.72
CA LEU A 223 26.51 10.07 -4.36
C LEU A 223 26.56 11.33 -3.49
N LYS A 224 27.61 12.15 -3.61
CA LYS A 224 27.72 13.42 -2.89
C LYS A 224 26.65 14.42 -3.30
N GLU A 225 26.34 14.52 -4.60
CA GLU A 225 25.28 15.38 -5.14
C GLU A 225 23.88 14.91 -4.69
N LEU A 226 23.65 13.60 -4.69
CA LEU A 226 22.41 13.01 -4.18
C LEU A 226 22.26 13.24 -2.67
N ALA A 227 23.32 13.05 -1.90
CA ALA A 227 23.36 13.30 -0.46
C ALA A 227 23.10 14.77 -0.10
N ALA A 228 23.59 15.70 -0.93
CA ALA A 228 23.38 17.13 -0.74
C ALA A 228 21.92 17.56 -0.98
N SER A 229 21.09 16.71 -1.59
CA SER A 229 19.66 16.96 -1.73
C SER A 229 18.99 16.95 -0.37
N GLY A 230 18.32 18.04 0.02
CA GLY A 230 17.53 18.07 1.27
C GLY A 230 16.33 17.11 1.22
N SER A 231 15.96 16.52 2.36
CA SER A 231 14.83 15.58 2.48
C SER A 231 13.49 16.22 2.09
N SER A 232 13.31 17.53 2.35
CA SER A 232 12.08 18.27 2.07
C SER A 232 11.70 18.32 0.58
N ASN A 233 12.63 18.03 -0.32
CA ASN A 233 12.41 17.99 -1.78
C ASN A 233 13.07 16.77 -2.44
N ALA A 234 13.25 15.68 -1.70
CA ALA A 234 14.03 14.53 -2.14
C ALA A 234 13.62 14.00 -3.53
N SER A 235 12.33 13.84 -3.80
CA SER A 235 11.83 13.39 -5.11
C SER A 235 12.17 14.36 -6.24
N ARG A 236 12.02 15.67 -6.01
CA ARG A 236 12.31 16.69 -7.03
C ARG A 236 13.80 16.76 -7.33
N SER A 237 14.63 16.67 -6.29
CA SER A 237 16.08 16.69 -6.44
C SER A 237 16.60 15.41 -7.10
N LEU A 238 16.07 14.24 -6.70
CA LEU A 238 16.39 12.97 -7.35
C LEU A 238 15.98 12.99 -8.83
N TYR A 239 14.79 13.47 -9.16
CA TYR A 239 14.35 13.63 -10.54
C TYR A 239 15.28 14.53 -11.35
N ARG A 240 15.65 15.70 -10.80
CA ARG A 240 16.62 16.60 -11.45
C ARG A 240 17.98 15.94 -11.65
N LEU A 241 18.43 15.13 -10.69
CA LEU A 241 19.71 14.43 -10.79
C LEU A 241 19.67 13.37 -11.89
N ILE A 242 18.60 12.57 -11.95
CA ILE A 242 18.37 11.57 -13.01
C ILE A 242 18.39 12.26 -14.39
N GLN A 243 17.69 13.37 -14.53
CA GLN A 243 17.64 14.16 -15.77
C GLN A 243 19.02 14.76 -16.12
N LYS A 244 19.67 15.41 -15.16
CA LYS A 244 20.99 16.03 -15.35
C LYS A 244 22.06 15.03 -15.76
N ARG A 245 21.95 13.77 -15.33
CA ARG A 245 22.90 12.70 -15.62
C ARG A 245 22.50 11.83 -16.82
N GLY A 246 21.34 12.08 -17.44
CA GLY A 246 20.85 11.27 -18.56
C GLY A 246 20.50 9.83 -18.16
N HIS A 247 20.12 9.59 -16.89
CA HIS A 247 19.69 8.27 -16.40
C HIS A 247 18.18 8.02 -16.60
N SER A 248 17.49 8.87 -17.36
CA SER A 248 16.13 8.58 -17.81
C SER A 248 16.17 7.50 -18.89
N LEU A 249 15.24 6.54 -18.81
CA LEU A 249 15.03 5.61 -19.91
C LEU A 249 14.52 6.41 -21.13
N PRO A 250 15.09 6.24 -22.32
CA PRO A 250 14.69 6.97 -23.54
C PRO A 250 13.38 6.43 -24.13
N VAL A 251 12.39 6.15 -23.28
CA VAL A 251 11.05 5.73 -23.72
C VAL A 251 10.27 6.97 -24.15
N ARG A 252 9.78 6.96 -25.40
CA ARG A 252 9.02 8.08 -25.97
C ARG A 252 7.73 8.32 -25.18
N ILE A 253 7.58 9.54 -24.66
CA ILE A 253 6.33 10.02 -24.04
C ILE A 253 5.45 10.62 -25.13
N THR A 254 4.25 10.06 -25.29
CA THR A 254 3.23 10.52 -26.24
C THR A 254 2.15 11.29 -25.50
N GLY A 255 1.76 12.45 -26.04
CA GLY A 255 0.64 13.23 -25.52
C GLY A 255 -0.70 12.78 -26.12
N VAL A 256 -1.56 12.18 -25.31
CA VAL A 256 -2.93 11.80 -25.72
C VAL A 256 -3.88 12.94 -25.37
N ASN A 257 -4.51 13.54 -26.38
CA ASN A 257 -5.47 14.62 -26.16
C ASN A 257 -6.69 14.07 -25.43
N ALA A 258 -6.87 14.49 -24.17
CA ALA A 258 -7.96 14.05 -23.32
C ALA A 258 -8.68 15.26 -22.69
N PRO A 259 -10.02 15.23 -22.62
CA PRO A 259 -10.79 16.33 -22.04
C PRO A 259 -10.65 16.33 -20.51
N ILE A 260 -10.08 17.38 -19.95
CA ILE A 260 -9.99 17.57 -18.50
C ILE A 260 -10.95 18.66 -18.03
N ARG A 261 -11.41 18.54 -16.78
CA ARG A 261 -12.19 19.59 -16.12
C ARG A 261 -11.24 20.53 -15.39
N VAL A 262 -11.20 21.80 -15.80
CA VAL A 262 -10.39 22.86 -15.17
C VAL A 262 -11.30 23.88 -14.53
N ILE A 263 -11.00 24.28 -13.30
CA ILE A 263 -11.73 25.38 -12.64
C ILE A 263 -10.98 26.69 -12.94
N LYS A 264 -11.55 27.55 -13.80
CA LYS A 264 -11.02 28.89 -14.09
C LYS A 264 -12.03 29.94 -13.62
N LYS A 265 -11.60 30.84 -12.73
CA LYS A 265 -12.45 31.91 -12.16
C LYS A 265 -13.79 31.41 -11.59
N GLY A 266 -13.77 30.27 -10.91
CA GLY A 266 -14.96 29.66 -10.29
C GLY A 266 -15.91 28.93 -11.24
N ARG A 267 -15.60 28.85 -12.55
CA ARG A 267 -16.36 28.06 -13.53
C ARG A 267 -15.62 26.78 -13.88
N VAL A 268 -16.34 25.67 -13.98
CA VAL A 268 -15.81 24.40 -14.51
C VAL A 268 -15.83 24.49 -16.02
N LEU A 269 -14.66 24.48 -16.64
CA LEU A 269 -14.47 24.43 -18.09
C LEU A 269 -13.92 23.05 -18.47
N GLN A 270 -14.30 22.56 -19.64
CA GLN A 270 -13.68 21.39 -20.26
C GLN A 270 -12.60 21.89 -21.22
N GLU A 271 -11.36 21.44 -21.05
CA GLU A 271 -10.24 21.78 -21.91
C GLU A 271 -9.56 20.49 -22.38
N ASP A 272 -9.20 20.43 -23.67
CA ASP A 272 -8.40 19.33 -24.17
C ASP A 272 -6.95 19.51 -23.72
N TRP A 273 -6.42 18.50 -23.04
CA TRP A 273 -5.06 18.49 -22.54
C TRP A 273 -4.30 17.33 -23.17
N SER A 274 -3.09 17.58 -23.66
CA SER A 274 -2.18 16.55 -24.16
C SER A 274 -1.60 15.76 -22.98
N PHE A 275 -2.31 14.72 -22.56
CA PHE A 275 -2.01 13.94 -21.36
C PHE A 275 -0.79 13.04 -21.60
N PRO A 276 0.25 13.09 -20.76
CA PRO A 276 1.46 12.29 -21.00
C PRO A 276 1.19 10.80 -20.79
N THR A 277 1.57 10.01 -21.78
CA THR A 277 1.43 8.55 -21.79
C THR A 277 2.70 7.91 -22.33
N LEU A 278 2.99 6.70 -21.87
CA LEU A 278 4.08 5.85 -22.36
C LEU A 278 3.42 4.66 -23.04
N LEU A 279 3.16 4.79 -24.34
CA LEU A 279 2.46 3.76 -25.11
C LEU A 279 3.22 2.41 -25.05
N PRO A 280 2.51 1.27 -25.04
CA PRO A 280 3.14 -0.04 -25.14
C PRO A 280 4.15 -0.15 -26.28
N SER A 281 3.87 0.42 -27.45
CA SER A 281 4.78 0.45 -28.60
C SER A 281 6.12 1.09 -28.24
N SER A 282 6.11 2.26 -27.58
CA SER A 282 7.32 2.93 -27.09
C SER A 282 8.13 2.04 -26.12
N TRP A 283 7.46 1.24 -25.28
CA TRP A 283 8.13 0.32 -24.38
C TRP A 283 8.72 -0.90 -25.11
N VAL A 284 7.99 -1.49 -26.05
CA VAL A 284 8.47 -2.62 -26.84
C VAL A 284 9.64 -2.19 -27.72
N GLU A 285 9.55 -1.07 -28.42
CA GLU A 285 10.65 -0.46 -29.19
C GLU A 285 11.90 -0.29 -28.31
N TYR A 286 11.74 0.30 -27.12
CA TYR A 286 12.86 0.49 -26.20
C TYR A 286 13.43 -0.84 -25.69
N ALA A 287 12.59 -1.78 -25.27
CA ALA A 287 13.03 -3.07 -24.76
C ALA A 287 13.81 -3.87 -25.81
N LEU A 288 13.34 -3.85 -27.07
CA LEU A 288 14.05 -4.46 -28.19
C LEU A 288 15.38 -3.72 -28.48
N SER A 289 15.40 -2.39 -28.41
CA SER A 289 16.62 -1.60 -28.65
C SER A 289 17.77 -1.91 -27.68
N ILE A 290 17.47 -2.45 -26.50
CA ILE A 290 18.46 -2.85 -25.48
C ILE A 290 18.71 -4.37 -25.43
N GLY A 291 18.22 -5.13 -26.42
CA GLY A 291 18.47 -6.56 -26.56
C GLY A 291 17.25 -7.47 -26.35
N GLY A 292 16.09 -6.93 -25.97
CA GLY A 292 14.82 -7.66 -25.89
C GLY A 292 14.59 -8.48 -24.61
N GLN A 293 15.62 -8.70 -23.78
CA GLN A 293 15.53 -9.56 -22.57
C GLN A 293 14.33 -9.27 -21.66
N PRO A 294 13.91 -8.01 -21.41
CA PRO A 294 12.78 -7.72 -20.54
C PRO A 294 11.44 -8.31 -21.00
N ILE A 295 11.27 -8.52 -22.31
CA ILE A 295 10.02 -9.02 -22.92
C ILE A 295 10.18 -10.40 -23.61
N LEU A 296 11.41 -10.87 -23.77
CA LEU A 296 11.76 -12.16 -24.40
C LEU A 296 12.20 -13.21 -23.37
N GLY A 297 11.66 -13.16 -22.15
CA GLY A 297 11.94 -14.20 -21.15
C GLY A 297 13.38 -14.25 -20.65
N GLY A 298 14.15 -13.16 -20.79
CA GLY A 298 15.57 -13.11 -20.45
C GLY A 298 16.50 -13.42 -21.63
N HIS A 299 15.97 -13.84 -22.77
CA HIS A 299 16.75 -14.10 -23.97
C HIS A 299 17.04 -12.81 -24.74
N THR A 300 18.22 -12.76 -25.38
CA THR A 300 18.58 -11.68 -26.30
C THR A 300 17.94 -11.91 -27.67
N LEU A 301 17.94 -10.87 -28.50
CA LEU A 301 17.55 -10.95 -29.91
C LEU A 301 18.41 -11.92 -30.74
N ASP A 302 19.70 -12.07 -30.39
CA ASP A 302 20.58 -13.08 -31.01
C ASP A 302 20.14 -14.51 -30.67
N GLY A 303 19.43 -14.69 -29.56
CA GLY A 303 18.87 -15.96 -29.10
C GLY A 303 17.58 -16.36 -29.79
N VAL A 304 17.47 -16.18 -31.12
CA VAL A 304 16.24 -16.40 -31.91
C VAL A 304 15.59 -17.73 -31.59
N LEU A 305 16.34 -18.83 -31.66
CA LEU A 305 15.81 -20.17 -31.37
C LEU A 305 15.29 -20.29 -29.93
N ALA A 306 15.94 -19.65 -28.96
CA ALA A 306 15.59 -19.77 -27.56
C ALA A 306 14.26 -19.08 -27.24
N TYR A 307 14.12 -17.79 -27.59
CA TYR A 307 12.87 -17.07 -27.30
C TYR A 307 11.71 -17.57 -28.15
N THR A 308 11.95 -17.96 -29.41
CA THR A 308 10.88 -18.48 -30.27
C THR A 308 10.35 -19.81 -29.77
N THR A 309 11.23 -20.73 -29.34
CA THR A 309 10.82 -22.01 -28.73
C THR A 309 10.02 -21.77 -27.46
N MET A 310 10.46 -20.84 -26.60
CA MET A 310 9.76 -20.48 -25.36
C MET A 310 8.36 -19.92 -25.64
N LEU A 311 8.22 -18.99 -26.60
CA LEU A 311 6.93 -18.39 -26.94
C LEU A 311 5.97 -19.42 -27.55
N LYS A 312 6.46 -20.29 -28.45
CA LYS A 312 5.66 -21.42 -28.97
C LYS A 312 5.16 -22.32 -27.85
N GLN A 313 6.05 -22.70 -26.93
CA GLN A 313 5.68 -23.55 -25.79
C GLN A 313 4.62 -22.89 -24.91
N PHE A 314 4.76 -21.59 -24.61
CA PHE A 314 3.75 -20.83 -23.87
C PHE A 314 2.38 -20.92 -24.55
N TRP A 315 2.31 -20.63 -25.86
CA TRP A 315 1.04 -20.61 -26.58
C TRP A 315 0.42 -21.99 -26.75
N GLN A 316 1.22 -23.04 -26.93
CA GLN A 316 0.75 -24.43 -26.94
C GLN A 316 0.11 -24.81 -25.61
N HIS A 317 0.76 -24.49 -24.49
CA HIS A 317 0.18 -24.71 -23.17
C HIS A 317 -1.09 -23.87 -22.97
N TYR A 318 -1.07 -22.59 -23.35
CA TYR A 318 -2.24 -21.73 -23.23
C TYR A 318 -3.42 -22.24 -24.06
N ARG A 319 -3.18 -22.73 -25.29
CA ARG A 319 -4.20 -23.34 -26.16
C ARG A 319 -4.84 -24.58 -25.56
N SER A 320 -4.05 -25.40 -24.84
CA SER A 320 -4.58 -26.58 -24.16
C SER A 320 -5.55 -26.23 -23.01
N ILE A 321 -5.37 -25.05 -22.41
CA ILE A 321 -6.19 -24.57 -21.27
C ILE A 321 -7.38 -23.74 -21.76
N HIS A 322 -7.18 -22.91 -22.80
CA HIS A 322 -8.15 -21.96 -23.30
C HIS A 322 -8.29 -22.03 -24.84
N PRO A 323 -8.76 -23.16 -25.40
CA PRO A 323 -8.76 -23.40 -26.84
C PRO A 323 -9.62 -22.42 -27.64
N SER A 324 -10.58 -21.75 -26.99
CA SER A 324 -11.48 -20.74 -27.57
C SER A 324 -10.89 -19.32 -27.59
N PHE A 325 -9.62 -19.13 -27.26
CA PHE A 325 -9.00 -17.80 -27.34
C PHE A 325 -8.94 -17.32 -28.79
N ASP A 326 -9.44 -16.11 -29.07
CA ASP A 326 -9.57 -15.59 -30.44
C ASP A 326 -8.26 -15.56 -31.24
N ALA A 327 -7.11 -15.42 -30.57
CA ALA A 327 -5.83 -15.47 -31.27
C ALA A 327 -5.63 -16.79 -32.03
N PHE A 328 -6.15 -17.91 -31.51
CA PHE A 328 -6.07 -19.23 -32.13
C PHE A 328 -6.96 -19.39 -33.37
N THR A 329 -7.85 -18.44 -33.64
CA THR A 329 -8.69 -18.42 -34.84
C THR A 329 -7.98 -17.81 -36.05
N ARG A 330 -6.82 -17.16 -35.85
CA ARG A 330 -6.03 -16.60 -36.93
C ARG A 330 -5.42 -17.71 -37.79
N GLU A 331 -5.50 -17.55 -39.11
CA GLU A 331 -4.92 -18.48 -40.08
C GLU A 331 -3.38 -18.56 -39.95
N ASP A 332 -2.73 -17.44 -39.59
CA ASP A 332 -1.28 -17.33 -39.41
C ASP A 332 -0.82 -17.63 -37.97
N PHE A 333 -1.71 -18.10 -37.07
CA PHE A 333 -1.39 -18.24 -35.64
C PHE A 333 -0.14 -19.10 -35.40
N ASP A 334 -0.05 -20.26 -36.06
CA ASP A 334 1.05 -21.18 -35.84
C ASP A 334 2.40 -20.59 -36.29
N GLU A 335 2.39 -19.70 -37.29
CA GLU A 335 3.55 -18.93 -37.75
C GLU A 335 3.95 -17.85 -36.72
N ILE A 336 2.99 -17.02 -36.31
CA ILE A 336 3.27 -15.89 -35.41
C ILE A 336 3.46 -16.31 -33.95
N SER A 337 3.05 -17.51 -33.54
CA SER A 337 3.18 -18.01 -32.17
C SER A 337 4.62 -17.99 -31.64
N ALA A 338 5.60 -18.01 -32.56
CA ALA A 338 7.03 -17.92 -32.27
C ALA A 338 7.49 -16.51 -31.84
N THR A 339 6.74 -15.47 -32.20
CA THR A 339 7.10 -14.06 -32.01
C THR A 339 6.02 -13.27 -31.28
N LEU A 340 4.87 -13.89 -31.02
CA LEU A 340 3.75 -13.30 -30.30
C LEU A 340 4.03 -13.23 -28.79
N ILE A 341 4.28 -12.03 -28.26
CA ILE A 341 4.59 -11.82 -26.84
C ILE A 341 3.28 -11.64 -26.03
N PRO A 342 3.03 -12.47 -25.01
CA PRO A 342 1.84 -12.32 -24.16
C PRO A 342 2.00 -11.16 -23.17
N PHE A 343 1.02 -10.24 -23.14
CA PHE A 343 0.94 -9.13 -22.19
C PHE A 343 -0.33 -9.18 -21.32
N ALA A 344 -0.21 -8.72 -20.07
CA ALA A 344 -1.31 -8.34 -19.20
C ALA A 344 -1.38 -6.81 -19.09
N ILE A 345 -2.61 -6.31 -18.92
CA ILE A 345 -2.87 -4.93 -18.54
C ILE A 345 -3.20 -4.92 -17.05
N HIS A 346 -2.56 -4.02 -16.32
CA HIS A 346 -2.75 -3.88 -14.89
C HIS A 346 -3.12 -2.45 -14.53
N GLY A 347 -4.26 -2.29 -13.87
CA GLY A 347 -4.69 -1.04 -13.24
C GLY A 347 -4.68 -1.19 -11.73
N ASP A 348 -4.08 -0.22 -11.04
CA ASP A 348 -4.04 -0.15 -9.58
C ASP A 348 -4.47 1.24 -9.11
N GLU A 349 -5.30 1.30 -8.07
CA GLU A 349 -5.73 2.57 -7.45
C GLU A 349 -5.01 2.76 -6.12
N GLY A 350 -4.07 3.69 -6.13
CA GLY A 350 -3.30 4.10 -4.96
C GLY A 350 -3.76 5.43 -4.37
N ARG A 351 -2.94 5.97 -3.47
CA ARG A 351 -3.11 7.32 -2.92
C ARG A 351 -1.85 8.14 -3.16
N GLY A 352 -2.00 9.27 -3.85
CA GLY A 352 -0.93 10.24 -4.06
C GLY A 352 -0.74 11.20 -2.89
N LYS A 353 0.02 12.27 -3.14
CA LYS A 353 0.26 13.34 -2.16
C LYS A 353 -1.06 13.95 -1.70
N GLY A 354 -1.25 14.04 -0.38
CA GLY A 354 -2.49 14.52 0.21
C GLY A 354 -3.61 13.48 0.27
N LYS A 355 -3.28 12.18 0.18
CA LYS A 355 -4.23 11.05 0.25
C LYS A 355 -5.29 11.02 -0.87
N LYS A 356 -5.07 11.82 -1.92
CA LYS A 356 -5.93 11.85 -3.11
C LYS A 356 -5.77 10.57 -3.91
N PRO A 357 -6.85 9.92 -4.37
CA PRO A 357 -6.72 8.71 -5.16
C PRO A 357 -5.99 8.98 -6.49
N ILE A 358 -5.22 7.99 -6.93
CA ILE A 358 -4.49 8.01 -8.20
C ILE A 358 -4.57 6.62 -8.82
N MET A 359 -4.93 6.54 -10.08
CA MET A 359 -4.96 5.30 -10.84
C MET A 359 -3.68 5.19 -11.66
N CYS A 360 -2.93 4.12 -11.45
CA CYS A 360 -1.75 3.77 -12.22
C CYS A 360 -2.13 2.66 -13.19
N LEU A 361 -2.00 2.92 -14.48
CA LEU A 361 -2.17 1.93 -15.54
C LEU A 361 -0.79 1.51 -16.05
N SER A 362 -0.59 0.21 -16.23
CA SER A 362 0.65 -0.38 -16.72
C SER A 362 0.37 -1.60 -17.58
N VAL A 363 1.32 -1.93 -18.46
CA VAL A 363 1.35 -3.20 -19.18
C VAL A 363 2.50 -4.05 -18.65
N GLN A 364 2.35 -5.36 -18.73
CA GLN A 364 3.29 -6.30 -18.15
C GLN A 364 3.41 -7.54 -19.05
N PRO A 365 4.62 -7.91 -19.51
CA PRO A 365 4.78 -9.19 -20.20
C PRO A 365 4.47 -10.32 -19.22
N ILE A 366 3.74 -11.34 -19.67
CA ILE A 366 3.39 -12.50 -18.82
C ILE A 366 4.67 -13.27 -18.45
N ILE A 367 5.56 -13.43 -19.43
CA ILE A 367 6.87 -14.06 -19.27
C ILE A 367 7.89 -12.96 -18.95
N GLY A 368 8.38 -12.92 -17.72
CA GLY A 368 9.38 -11.94 -17.29
C GLY A 368 10.79 -12.34 -17.68
N ALA A 369 11.78 -11.48 -17.40
CA ALA A 369 13.20 -11.71 -17.73
C ALA A 369 13.85 -12.97 -17.09
N LYS A 370 13.13 -13.66 -16.20
CA LYS A 370 13.56 -14.93 -15.58
C LYS A 370 13.09 -16.17 -16.36
N GLY A 371 12.30 -16.00 -17.41
CA GLY A 371 11.80 -17.08 -18.27
C GLY A 371 10.50 -17.72 -17.79
N LEU A 372 10.09 -18.79 -18.49
CA LEU A 372 8.78 -19.44 -18.37
C LEU A 372 8.48 -20.04 -16.99
N SER A 373 9.52 -20.38 -16.22
CA SER A 373 9.38 -21.00 -14.89
C SER A 373 9.02 -19.99 -13.79
N PHE A 374 9.01 -18.69 -14.09
CA PHE A 374 8.77 -17.64 -13.11
C PHE A 374 7.62 -16.74 -13.54
N LEU A 375 6.66 -16.56 -12.63
CA LEU A 375 5.67 -15.50 -12.81
C LEU A 375 6.37 -14.15 -12.76
N ASN A 376 6.10 -13.30 -13.75
CA ASN A 376 6.60 -11.92 -13.77
C ASN A 376 6.01 -11.06 -12.62
N MET A 377 5.15 -11.64 -11.78
CA MET A 377 4.72 -11.04 -10.52
C MET A 377 5.78 -11.12 -9.40
N SER A 378 6.81 -11.97 -9.56
CA SER A 378 7.86 -12.17 -8.56
C SER A 378 9.02 -11.17 -8.72
N GLY A 379 8.81 -9.94 -8.25
CA GLY A 379 9.80 -8.88 -8.33
C GLY A 379 9.25 -7.52 -7.97
N HIS A 380 10.07 -6.48 -8.13
CA HIS A 380 9.61 -5.11 -7.96
C HIS A 380 8.81 -4.67 -9.18
N SER A 381 7.71 -3.94 -9.00
CA SER A 381 6.89 -3.43 -10.11
C SER A 381 7.69 -2.60 -11.11
N PHE A 382 8.71 -1.85 -10.68
CA PHE A 382 9.63 -1.13 -11.57
C PHE A 382 10.39 -2.01 -12.57
N THR A 383 10.60 -3.28 -12.25
CA THR A 383 11.33 -4.22 -13.12
C THR A 383 10.41 -5.14 -13.92
N THR A 384 9.13 -5.18 -13.57
CA THR A 384 8.17 -6.15 -14.12
C THR A 384 7.00 -5.50 -14.83
N ARG A 385 6.73 -4.21 -14.60
CA ARG A 385 5.62 -3.45 -15.17
C ARG A 385 6.15 -2.24 -15.93
N MET A 386 5.61 -2.05 -17.12
CA MET A 386 5.86 -0.92 -18.00
C MET A 386 4.73 0.08 -17.79
N LEU A 387 5.05 1.22 -17.19
CA LEU A 387 4.06 2.25 -16.88
C LEU A 387 3.40 2.74 -18.18
N TYR A 388 2.07 2.77 -18.26
CA TYR A 388 1.35 3.43 -19.34
C TYR A 388 1.05 4.89 -18.96
N THR A 389 0.34 5.09 -17.84
CA THR A 389 -0.02 6.43 -17.37
C THR A 389 -0.45 6.43 -15.90
N CYS A 390 -0.45 7.62 -15.28
CA CYS A 390 -0.92 7.85 -13.91
C CYS A 390 -1.98 8.96 -13.92
N ILE A 391 -3.19 8.65 -13.47
CA ILE A 391 -4.37 9.52 -13.59
C ILE A 391 -4.82 9.91 -12.19
N PRO A 392 -4.79 11.20 -11.81
CA PRO A 392 -5.41 11.66 -10.56
C PRO A 392 -6.93 11.44 -10.58
N SER A 393 -7.54 11.18 -9.42
CA SER A 393 -8.99 10.97 -9.28
C SER A 393 -9.86 12.06 -9.92
N GLU A 394 -9.40 13.31 -9.86
CA GLU A 394 -10.09 14.48 -10.42
C GLU A 394 -10.14 14.46 -11.96
N MET A 395 -9.33 13.61 -12.57
CA MET A 395 -9.20 13.45 -14.02
C MET A 395 -9.74 12.10 -14.51
N TYR A 396 -10.44 11.30 -13.71
CA TYR A 396 -10.96 10.00 -14.18
C TYR A 396 -11.91 10.08 -15.38
N ALA A 397 -12.47 11.26 -15.67
CA ALA A 397 -13.19 11.51 -16.92
C ALA A 397 -12.33 11.28 -18.18
N THR A 398 -11.00 11.40 -18.09
CA THR A 398 -10.06 11.12 -19.20
C THR A 398 -9.78 9.64 -19.38
N LEU A 399 -10.12 8.79 -18.40
CA LEU A 399 -9.74 7.37 -18.39
C LEU A 399 -10.17 6.67 -19.68
N ARG A 400 -11.38 6.94 -20.14
CA ARG A 400 -11.93 6.34 -21.36
C ARG A 400 -11.04 6.61 -22.58
N VAL A 401 -10.69 7.88 -22.81
CA VAL A 401 -9.85 8.30 -23.94
C VAL A 401 -8.44 7.71 -23.83
N LEU A 402 -7.89 7.65 -22.61
CA LEU A 402 -6.59 7.03 -22.36
C LEU A 402 -6.64 5.51 -22.61
N LEU A 403 -7.72 4.82 -22.24
CA LEU A 403 -7.89 3.39 -22.51
C LEU A 403 -8.12 3.10 -24.00
N ASP A 404 -8.81 4.00 -24.71
CA ASP A 404 -8.95 3.92 -26.17
C ASP A 404 -7.59 4.05 -26.87
N ALA A 405 -6.73 4.99 -26.44
CA ALA A 405 -5.37 5.12 -26.95
C ALA A 405 -4.49 3.89 -26.65
N LEU A 406 -4.54 3.37 -25.40
CA LEU A 406 -3.82 2.15 -25.01
C LEU A 406 -4.25 0.95 -25.87
N THR A 407 -5.56 0.78 -26.05
CA THR A 407 -6.12 -0.33 -26.81
C THR A 407 -5.77 -0.22 -28.30
N SER A 408 -5.85 0.98 -28.86
CA SER A 408 -5.48 1.21 -30.27
C SER A 408 -4.02 0.84 -30.53
N ASP A 409 -3.12 1.22 -29.64
CA ASP A 409 -1.69 0.93 -29.74
C ASP A 409 -1.39 -0.57 -29.61
N LEU A 410 -2.01 -1.26 -28.65
CA LEU A 410 -1.90 -2.72 -28.51
C LEU A 410 -2.48 -3.47 -29.72
N ALA A 411 -3.61 -3.01 -30.26
CA ALA A 411 -4.21 -3.62 -31.44
C ALA A 411 -3.34 -3.43 -32.69
N GLN A 412 -2.66 -2.29 -32.81
CA GLN A 412 -1.68 -2.05 -33.85
C GLN A 412 -0.47 -2.98 -33.70
N LEU A 413 0.11 -3.07 -32.50
CA LEU A 413 1.21 -4.01 -32.20
C LEU A 413 0.85 -5.47 -32.50
N TYR A 414 -0.39 -5.88 -32.23
CA TYR A 414 -0.85 -7.24 -32.49
C TYR A 414 -1.02 -7.55 -33.98
N ARG A 415 -1.43 -6.56 -34.79
CA ARG A 415 -1.62 -6.75 -36.24
C ARG A 415 -0.30 -6.64 -37.00
N ASP A 416 0.45 -5.59 -36.70
CA ASP A 416 1.56 -5.14 -37.54
C ASP A 416 2.91 -5.53 -36.93
N GLY A 417 2.92 -6.03 -35.69
CA GLY A 417 4.13 -6.21 -34.90
C GLY A 417 4.78 -4.87 -34.54
N VAL A 418 6.01 -4.93 -34.02
CA VAL A 418 6.93 -3.80 -34.13
C VAL A 418 7.70 -4.02 -35.41
N VAL A 419 7.37 -3.25 -36.45
CA VAL A 419 8.23 -3.17 -37.63
C VAL A 419 9.50 -2.49 -37.17
N TRP A 420 10.50 -3.29 -36.80
CA TRP A 420 11.84 -2.78 -36.62
C TRP A 420 12.32 -2.42 -38.02
N TYR A 421 12.17 -1.14 -38.36
CA TYR A 421 12.83 -0.60 -39.54
C TYR A 421 14.33 -0.83 -39.31
N ASP A 422 14.91 -1.77 -40.06
CA ASP A 422 16.32 -1.69 -40.39
C ASP A 422 16.55 -0.24 -40.83
N CYS A 423 17.43 0.48 -40.15
CA CYS A 423 17.62 1.92 -40.36
C CYS A 423 18.33 2.21 -41.70
N SER A 424 18.24 1.33 -42.68
CA SER A 424 18.48 1.61 -44.10
C SER A 424 17.28 2.34 -44.71
N LYS A 425 17.57 3.36 -45.52
CA LYS A 425 16.67 4.47 -45.89
C LYS A 425 15.48 4.12 -46.82
N GLU A 426 15.31 2.89 -47.30
CA GLU A 426 14.49 2.65 -48.50
C GLU A 426 12.99 2.30 -48.29
N ALA A 427 12.46 2.05 -47.09
CA ALA A 427 11.15 1.37 -46.95
C ALA A 427 9.99 2.23 -46.37
N LEU A 428 9.65 3.36 -47.00
CA LEU A 428 8.44 4.14 -46.67
C LEU A 428 7.57 4.39 -47.92
N ALA A 429 6.74 3.41 -48.30
CA ALA A 429 5.56 3.64 -49.13
C ALA A 429 4.48 2.58 -48.91
N ALA A 430 3.25 3.07 -48.68
CA ALA A 430 1.93 2.43 -48.81
C ALA A 430 1.24 1.94 -47.51
N ALA A 431 0.19 2.69 -47.11
CA ALA A 431 -0.93 2.20 -46.31
C ALA A 431 -2.23 2.94 -46.73
N HIS A 432 -3.27 2.15 -47.05
CA HIS A 432 -4.70 2.46 -47.22
C HIS A 432 -5.44 1.16 -46.83
N GLU A 433 -6.73 1.07 -46.49
CA GLU A 433 -7.76 1.91 -45.86
C GLU A 433 -8.95 0.96 -45.53
N GLN A 434 -9.61 1.24 -44.39
CA GLN A 434 -10.91 0.85 -43.78
C GLN A 434 -11.89 -0.19 -44.37
N ASP A 435 -12.62 -0.87 -43.46
CA ASP A 435 -14.12 -0.87 -43.39
C ASP A 435 -14.66 -1.35 -42.00
N PRO A 436 -15.74 -0.78 -41.40
CA PRO A 436 -16.31 -1.26 -40.14
C PRO A 436 -17.67 -1.99 -40.30
N LYS A 437 -17.82 -3.16 -39.67
CA LYS A 437 -19.11 -3.86 -39.52
C LYS A 437 -19.86 -3.41 -38.25
N PRO A 438 -21.21 -3.41 -38.23
CA PRO A 438 -21.99 -2.95 -37.08
C PRO A 438 -21.94 -3.93 -35.88
N SER A 439 -21.90 -3.35 -34.68
CA SER A 439 -21.66 -4.01 -33.39
C SER A 439 -22.95 -4.55 -32.75
N PRO A 440 -22.99 -5.79 -32.23
CA PRO A 440 -24.19 -6.44 -31.68
C PRO A 440 -24.52 -6.09 -30.21
N PHE A 441 -24.11 -4.92 -29.71
CA PHE A 441 -24.26 -4.54 -28.28
C PHE A 441 -25.22 -3.36 -28.06
N LYS A 442 -25.78 -3.27 -26.84
CA LYS A 442 -26.82 -2.32 -26.44
C LYS A 442 -26.44 -0.86 -26.76
N GLU A 443 -27.34 -0.15 -27.45
CA GLU A 443 -27.09 1.15 -28.09
C GLU A 443 -26.79 2.32 -27.14
N THR A 444 -27.10 2.20 -25.85
CA THR A 444 -27.11 3.37 -24.95
C THR A 444 -25.74 3.73 -24.37
N GLU A 445 -24.74 2.84 -24.43
CA GLU A 445 -23.39 3.11 -23.93
C GLU A 445 -22.31 2.50 -24.86
N PRO A 446 -21.25 3.25 -25.21
CA PRO A 446 -20.18 2.72 -26.05
C PRO A 446 -19.43 1.57 -25.34
N PRO A 447 -19.22 0.41 -25.99
CA PRO A 447 -18.59 -0.76 -25.39
C PRO A 447 -17.22 -0.41 -24.81
N TRP A 448 -16.83 -1.00 -23.67
CA TRP A 448 -15.53 -0.73 -23.02
C TRP A 448 -14.36 -0.79 -24.02
N PRO A 449 -13.34 0.11 -23.95
CA PRO A 449 -12.27 0.18 -24.96
C PRO A 449 -11.57 -1.14 -25.19
N PHE A 450 -11.32 -1.90 -24.13
CA PHE A 450 -10.64 -3.19 -24.19
C PHE A 450 -11.38 -4.23 -25.05
N ARG A 451 -12.68 -4.07 -25.31
CA ARG A 451 -13.41 -4.93 -26.26
C ARG A 451 -12.95 -4.76 -27.71
N LYS A 452 -12.25 -3.67 -28.04
CA LYS A 452 -11.63 -3.47 -29.35
C LYS A 452 -10.35 -4.30 -29.52
N LEU A 453 -9.82 -4.90 -28.45
CA LEU A 453 -8.67 -5.79 -28.56
C LEU A 453 -9.11 -7.12 -29.19
N PRO A 454 -8.45 -7.60 -30.26
CA PRO A 454 -8.82 -8.83 -30.96
C PRO A 454 -8.82 -10.09 -30.09
N THR A 455 -8.24 -10.03 -28.89
CA THR A 455 -8.06 -11.15 -27.96
C THR A 455 -8.99 -11.09 -26.74
N ILE A 456 -9.81 -10.04 -26.62
CA ILE A 456 -10.68 -9.78 -25.46
C ILE A 456 -12.15 -9.66 -25.91
N LEU A 457 -12.48 -10.01 -27.16
CA LEU A 457 -13.81 -9.82 -27.74
C LEU A 457 -14.86 -10.63 -26.95
N ASP A 458 -15.59 -9.93 -26.09
CA ASP A 458 -16.75 -10.36 -25.30
C ASP A 458 -16.58 -11.57 -24.37
N ASP A 459 -15.38 -12.12 -24.25
CA ASP A 459 -15.07 -13.14 -23.27
C ASP A 459 -14.70 -12.53 -21.92
N ALA A 460 -15.68 -12.44 -21.01
CA ALA A 460 -15.48 -12.01 -19.64
C ALA A 460 -14.47 -12.89 -18.86
N SER A 461 -14.20 -14.12 -19.33
CA SER A 461 -13.20 -15.00 -18.73
C SER A 461 -11.77 -14.47 -18.85
N THR A 462 -11.50 -13.56 -19.81
CA THR A 462 -10.21 -12.89 -19.98
C THR A 462 -9.92 -11.87 -18.87
N ILE A 463 -10.96 -11.37 -18.19
CA ILE A 463 -10.84 -10.50 -17.03
C ILE A 463 -10.66 -11.39 -15.80
N LYS A 464 -9.41 -11.59 -15.38
CA LYS A 464 -9.13 -12.30 -14.13
C LYS A 464 -9.07 -11.30 -12.97
N PRO A 465 -9.74 -11.57 -11.83
CA PRO A 465 -9.50 -10.80 -10.63
C PRO A 465 -8.03 -10.96 -10.24
N ASP A 466 -7.38 -9.86 -9.85
CA ASP A 466 -6.02 -9.92 -9.35
C ASP A 466 -6.01 -10.74 -8.05
N VAL A 467 -5.54 -11.99 -8.14
CA VAL A 467 -5.52 -12.94 -7.03
C VAL A 467 -4.71 -12.39 -5.86
N ALA A 468 -3.68 -11.59 -6.11
CA ALA A 468 -2.94 -10.94 -5.02
C ALA A 468 -3.83 -9.93 -4.28
N HIS A 469 -4.68 -9.19 -4.99
CA HIS A 469 -5.64 -8.28 -4.35
C HIS A 469 -6.77 -9.02 -3.65
N THR A 470 -7.35 -10.04 -4.30
CA THR A 470 -8.51 -10.79 -3.78
C THR A 470 -8.17 -11.83 -2.72
N TYR A 471 -6.92 -12.26 -2.61
CA TYR A 471 -6.45 -13.14 -1.55
C TYR A 471 -5.59 -12.40 -0.52
N ALA A 472 -4.53 -11.70 -0.95
CA ALA A 472 -3.46 -11.29 -0.06
C ALA A 472 -3.54 -9.83 0.43
N ILE A 473 -3.93 -8.87 -0.42
CA ILE A 473 -3.83 -7.43 -0.10
C ILE A 473 -5.09 -6.92 0.60
N VAL A 474 -6.27 -7.14 0.01
CA VAL A 474 -7.58 -6.75 0.58
C VAL A 474 -8.52 -7.98 0.62
N GLY A 475 -7.92 -9.16 0.55
CA GLY A 475 -8.60 -10.39 0.23
C GLY A 475 -8.95 -11.28 1.39
N TRP A 476 -9.72 -12.33 1.10
CA TRP A 476 -10.17 -13.32 2.07
C TRP A 476 -9.03 -14.14 2.69
N GLY A 477 -7.84 -14.17 2.06
CA GLY A 477 -6.68 -14.87 2.61
C GLY A 477 -6.19 -14.27 3.92
N LYS A 478 -6.33 -12.94 4.10
CA LYS A 478 -6.03 -12.27 5.39
C LYS A 478 -7.03 -12.66 6.46
N ASP A 479 -8.30 -12.71 6.08
CA ASP A 479 -9.37 -13.05 7.01
C ASP A 479 -9.30 -14.52 7.40
N LEU A 480 -8.96 -15.41 6.46
CA LEU A 480 -8.66 -16.81 6.74
C LEU A 480 -7.49 -16.93 7.71
N ALA A 481 -6.38 -16.21 7.47
CA ALA A 481 -5.21 -16.24 8.35
C ALA A 481 -5.56 -15.77 9.77
N GLY A 482 -6.26 -14.63 9.88
CA GLY A 482 -6.69 -14.08 11.17
C GLY A 482 -7.67 -14.98 11.91
N SER A 483 -8.64 -15.55 11.19
CA SER A 483 -9.63 -16.50 11.73
C SER A 483 -8.97 -17.79 12.19
N SER A 484 -8.06 -18.34 11.40
CA SER A 484 -7.35 -19.58 11.71
C SER A 484 -6.45 -19.41 12.94
N LEU A 485 -5.71 -18.29 13.02
CA LEU A 485 -4.91 -17.96 14.21
C LEU A 485 -5.78 -17.90 15.46
N LEU A 486 -6.89 -17.14 15.41
CA LEU A 486 -7.78 -16.99 16.57
C LEU A 486 -8.44 -18.33 16.96
N LEU A 487 -8.80 -19.15 15.97
CA LEU A 487 -9.31 -20.50 16.19
C LEU A 487 -8.28 -21.39 16.88
N LEU A 488 -7.04 -21.42 16.41
CA LEU A 488 -5.96 -22.21 17.03
C LEU A 488 -5.68 -21.77 18.48
N CYS A 489 -5.73 -20.47 18.76
CA CYS A 489 -5.65 -19.96 20.13
C CYS A 489 -6.83 -20.46 21.01
N ARG A 490 -8.05 -20.48 20.48
CA ARG A 490 -9.23 -21.01 21.18
C ARG A 490 -9.15 -22.51 21.42
N LEU A 491 -8.61 -23.25 20.46
CA LEU A 491 -8.34 -24.68 20.57
C LEU A 491 -7.15 -25.01 21.46
N ARG A 492 -6.54 -23.99 22.12
CA ARG A 492 -5.38 -24.14 23.02
C ARG A 492 -4.19 -24.85 22.34
N VAL A 493 -4.05 -24.69 21.02
CA VAL A 493 -2.86 -25.15 20.28
C VAL A 493 -1.62 -24.38 20.77
N PHE A 494 -1.81 -23.12 21.12
CA PHE A 494 -0.79 -22.28 21.75
C PHE A 494 -1.09 -22.14 23.25
N SER A 495 -0.04 -22.24 24.07
CA SER A 495 -0.14 -22.10 25.52
C SER A 495 -0.48 -20.66 25.92
N GLY A 496 -1.36 -20.48 26.90
CA GLY A 496 -1.71 -19.17 27.43
C GLY A 496 -2.94 -19.27 28.32
N ARG A 497 -3.08 -18.39 29.33
CA ARG A 497 -4.29 -18.35 30.16
C ARG A 497 -5.36 -17.53 29.45
N SER A 498 -4.97 -16.37 28.94
CA SER A 498 -5.79 -15.48 28.13
C SER A 498 -5.62 -15.76 26.61
N ILE A 499 -6.53 -15.22 25.79
CA ILE A 499 -6.36 -15.23 24.34
C ILE A 499 -5.13 -14.42 23.92
N GLN A 500 -4.81 -13.33 24.63
CA GLN A 500 -3.63 -12.53 24.32
C GLN A 500 -2.35 -13.30 24.63
N ASP A 501 -2.28 -14.03 25.74
CA ASP A 501 -1.14 -14.89 26.07
C ASP A 501 -0.91 -15.96 24.99
N ALA A 502 -2.01 -16.57 24.51
CA ALA A 502 -1.96 -17.55 23.44
C ALA A 502 -1.49 -16.92 22.12
N LEU A 503 -1.91 -15.69 21.82
CA LEU A 503 -1.42 -14.93 20.67
C LEU A 503 0.08 -14.58 20.80
N ASP A 504 0.57 -14.26 22.00
CA ASP A 504 1.98 -13.96 22.24
C ASP A 504 2.85 -15.22 22.07
N ALA A 505 2.38 -16.37 22.56
CA ALA A 505 3.01 -17.67 22.32
C ALA A 505 3.00 -18.03 20.82
N ALA A 506 1.87 -17.82 20.15
CA ALA A 506 1.74 -18.03 18.71
C ALA A 506 2.68 -17.11 17.91
N TYR A 507 2.88 -15.87 18.34
CA TYR A 507 3.79 -14.92 17.70
C TYR A 507 5.25 -15.37 17.82
N THR A 508 5.63 -15.96 18.97
CA THR A 508 6.96 -16.53 19.16
C THR A 508 7.21 -17.68 18.17
N ASP A 509 6.28 -18.63 18.07
CA ASP A 509 6.37 -19.74 17.11
C ASP A 509 6.37 -19.25 15.65
N PHE A 510 5.58 -18.20 15.34
CA PHE A 510 5.61 -17.55 14.03
C PHE A 510 6.98 -16.92 13.71
N ARG A 511 7.61 -16.23 14.68
CA ARG A 511 8.94 -15.64 14.50
C ARG A 511 10.01 -16.69 14.25
N ASP A 512 9.94 -17.81 14.94
CA ASP A 512 10.85 -18.93 14.72
C ASP A 512 10.67 -19.53 13.32
N TYR A 513 9.43 -19.66 12.85
CA TYR A 513 9.15 -20.06 11.47
C TYR A 513 9.75 -19.08 10.45
N VAL A 514 9.54 -17.77 10.64
CA VAL A 514 10.06 -16.73 9.75
C VAL A 514 11.59 -16.81 9.65
N HIS A 515 12.28 -16.95 10.79
CA HIS A 515 13.74 -17.10 10.82
C HIS A 515 14.20 -18.40 10.17
N ARG A 516 13.60 -19.55 10.52
CA ARG A 516 13.98 -20.86 9.97
C ARG A 516 13.79 -20.96 8.46
N LYS A 517 12.76 -20.30 7.90
CA LYS A 517 12.48 -20.32 6.45
C LYS A 517 13.18 -19.21 5.68
N GLY A 518 14.02 -18.39 6.34
CA GLY A 518 14.68 -17.25 5.71
C GLY A 518 13.70 -16.23 5.12
N LYS A 519 12.53 -16.08 5.75
CA LYS A 519 11.50 -15.12 5.31
C LYS A 519 11.67 -13.81 6.08
N SER A 520 11.04 -12.75 5.58
CA SER A 520 10.85 -11.50 6.31
C SER A 520 9.36 -11.29 6.59
N THR A 521 9.02 -10.41 7.52
CA THR A 521 7.62 -10.00 7.77
C THR A 521 7.59 -8.60 8.39
N SER A 522 6.53 -7.85 8.12
CA SER A 522 6.23 -6.58 8.80
C SER A 522 5.40 -6.74 10.07
N ILE A 523 4.95 -7.97 10.38
CA ILE A 523 4.18 -8.26 11.60
C ILE A 523 5.12 -8.26 12.81
N THR A 524 4.90 -7.32 13.72
CA THR A 524 5.72 -7.09 14.93
C THR A 524 5.14 -7.69 16.21
N ASN A 525 3.87 -8.08 16.21
CA ASN A 525 3.21 -8.85 17.26
C ASN A 525 1.91 -9.48 16.73
N PHE A 526 1.30 -10.36 17.53
CA PHE A 526 -0.10 -10.75 17.37
C PHE A 526 -0.94 -10.15 18.49
N SER A 527 -1.86 -9.26 18.14
CA SER A 527 -2.78 -8.61 19.08
C SER A 527 -4.18 -8.56 18.50
N LEU A 528 -5.20 -8.74 19.36
CA LEU A 528 -6.59 -8.64 18.96
C LEU A 528 -6.88 -7.30 18.27
N LYS A 529 -6.45 -6.19 18.88
CA LYS A 529 -6.80 -4.85 18.39
C LYS A 529 -5.95 -4.41 17.18
N THR A 530 -4.64 -4.66 17.21
CA THR A 530 -3.73 -4.13 16.17
C THR A 530 -3.55 -5.09 15.00
N THR A 531 -3.49 -6.40 15.29
CA THR A 531 -3.19 -7.44 14.29
C THR A 531 -4.46 -8.03 13.71
N LEU A 532 -5.45 -8.32 14.53
CA LEU A 532 -6.68 -8.97 14.07
C LEU A 532 -7.84 -7.98 13.87
N LYS A 533 -7.66 -6.71 14.29
CA LYS A 533 -8.70 -5.67 14.29
C LYS A 533 -10.01 -6.12 14.95
N VAL A 534 -9.89 -6.98 15.95
CA VAL A 534 -10.97 -7.52 16.75
C VAL A 534 -11.11 -6.67 18.01
N GLU A 535 -12.19 -5.91 18.10
CA GLU A 535 -12.52 -5.15 19.31
C GLU A 535 -13.12 -6.04 20.41
N THR A 536 -13.92 -7.03 20.02
CA THR A 536 -14.55 -8.00 20.92
C THR A 536 -14.37 -9.41 20.37
N LEU A 537 -14.30 -10.43 21.23
CA LEU A 537 -14.14 -11.83 20.76
C LEU A 537 -15.31 -12.34 19.88
N LYS A 538 -16.40 -11.58 19.76
CA LYS A 538 -17.50 -11.86 18.83
C LYS A 538 -17.27 -11.24 17.44
N GLY A 539 -16.36 -10.28 17.32
CA GLY A 539 -16.01 -9.63 16.06
C GLY A 539 -15.25 -10.55 15.12
N TYR A 540 -15.42 -10.29 13.82
CA TYR A 540 -14.72 -11.02 12.77
C TYR A 540 -13.24 -10.60 12.71
N PRO A 541 -12.28 -11.53 12.82
CA PRO A 541 -10.86 -11.21 12.74
C PRO A 541 -10.45 -10.89 11.30
N ALA A 542 -10.00 -9.66 11.08
CA ALA A 542 -9.41 -9.23 9.82
C ALA A 542 -7.88 -9.25 9.96
N GLY A 543 -7.20 -10.15 9.25
CA GLY A 543 -5.75 -10.28 9.32
C GLY A 543 -5.02 -8.96 8.98
N CYS A 544 -3.94 -8.66 9.70
CA CYS A 544 -3.08 -7.51 9.41
C CYS A 544 -1.98 -7.85 8.40
N GLY A 545 -1.17 -6.83 8.10
CA GLY A 545 0.02 -6.96 7.26
C GLY A 545 -0.23 -6.57 5.80
N LYS A 546 0.86 -6.50 5.04
CA LYS A 546 0.82 -6.31 3.58
C LYS A 546 0.52 -7.66 2.91
N GLY A 547 0.25 -7.67 1.60
CA GLY A 547 -0.03 -8.93 0.88
C GLY A 547 1.05 -10.01 1.08
N PHE A 548 2.30 -9.60 1.20
CA PHE A 548 3.40 -10.50 1.51
C PHE A 548 3.28 -11.17 2.90
N ASP A 549 2.85 -10.42 3.93
CA ASP A 549 2.68 -10.97 5.29
C ASP A 549 1.59 -12.03 5.34
N CYS A 550 0.52 -11.87 4.54
CA CYS A 550 -0.54 -12.87 4.39
C CYS A 550 0.04 -14.21 3.90
N GLY A 551 0.90 -14.19 2.89
CA GLY A 551 1.56 -15.41 2.39
C GLY A 551 2.47 -16.08 3.42
N VAL A 552 3.26 -15.28 4.16
CA VAL A 552 4.15 -15.80 5.22
C VAL A 552 3.34 -16.40 6.39
N MET A 553 2.27 -15.73 6.80
CA MET A 553 1.38 -16.18 7.87
C MET A 553 0.62 -17.46 7.47
N ASN A 554 0.12 -17.56 6.23
CA ASN A 554 -0.56 -18.77 5.77
C ASN A 554 0.39 -19.98 5.67
N GLY A 555 1.61 -19.80 5.18
CA GLY A 555 2.60 -20.90 5.18
C GLY A 555 3.00 -21.35 6.59
N TRP A 556 3.04 -20.43 7.56
CA TRP A 556 3.22 -20.79 8.97
C TRP A 556 2.02 -21.55 9.53
N LEU A 557 0.80 -21.07 9.27
CA LEU A 557 -0.43 -21.72 9.73
C LEU A 557 -0.58 -23.14 9.18
N GLU A 558 -0.21 -23.36 7.90
CA GLU A 558 -0.16 -24.68 7.28
C GLU A 558 0.81 -25.62 8.02
N GLU A 559 1.98 -25.12 8.43
CA GLU A 559 2.94 -25.90 9.22
C GLU A 559 2.41 -26.19 10.64
N VAL A 560 1.71 -25.24 11.27
CA VAL A 560 1.05 -25.45 12.57
C VAL A 560 -0.04 -26.52 12.47
N THR A 561 -0.92 -26.44 11.47
CA THR A 561 -2.02 -27.41 11.31
C THR A 561 -1.50 -28.80 11.00
N THR A 562 -0.44 -28.91 10.19
CA THR A 562 0.24 -30.19 9.93
C THR A 562 0.78 -30.81 11.22
N ARG A 563 1.48 -30.04 12.06
CA ARG A 563 1.97 -30.51 13.38
C ARG A 563 0.84 -30.96 14.31
N VAL A 564 -0.31 -30.27 14.29
CA VAL A 564 -1.49 -30.64 15.10
C VAL A 564 -2.12 -31.93 14.61
N GLN A 565 -2.18 -32.13 13.28
CA GLN A 565 -2.70 -33.35 12.67
C GLN A 565 -1.83 -34.56 13.01
N GLU A 566 -0.50 -34.43 12.87
CA GLU A 566 0.46 -35.49 13.22
C GLU A 566 0.36 -35.92 14.70
N ARG A 567 0.22 -34.95 15.61
CA ARG A 567 0.02 -35.24 17.04
C ARG A 567 -1.29 -35.96 17.32
N SER A 568 -2.37 -35.54 16.66
CA SER A 568 -3.69 -36.18 16.80
C SER A 568 -3.65 -37.65 16.38
N VAL A 569 -2.98 -37.96 15.26
CA VAL A 569 -2.82 -39.34 14.77
C VAL A 569 -2.00 -40.19 15.74
N ALA A 570 -0.93 -39.63 16.32
CA ALA A 570 -0.10 -40.33 17.29
C ALA A 570 -0.88 -40.68 18.58
N THR A 571 -1.71 -39.77 19.09
CA THR A 571 -2.55 -40.02 20.27
C THR A 571 -3.69 -41.01 20.03
N CYS A 572 -4.20 -41.13 18.81
CA CYS A 572 -5.25 -42.12 18.50
C CYS A 572 -4.68 -43.53 18.26
N SER A 573 -3.37 -43.64 18.00
CA SER A 573 -2.71 -44.92 17.73
C SER A 573 -2.08 -45.55 18.98
N ALA A 574 -2.00 -44.79 20.07
CA ALA A 574 -1.53 -45.23 21.39
C ALA A 574 -2.73 -45.47 22.31
#